data_AF-A0A6A8N2C4-F1
#
_entry.id   AF-A0A6A8N2C4-F1
#
_cell.length_a   1.000
_cell.length_b   1.000
_cell.length_c   1.000
_cell.angle_alpha   90.00
_cell.angle_beta   90.00
_cell.angle_gamma   90.00
#
_symmetry.space_group_name_H-M   'P 1'
#
loop_
_entity.id
_entity.type
_entity.pdbx_description
1 polymer ?
#
loop_
_entity_poly.entity_id
_entity_poly.type
_entity_poly.pdbx_seq_one_letter_code
_entity_poly.pdbx_strand_id
1 'polypeptide(L)'
;MNNPRYAKDAALLGIAFVVIVIQSSVITRISWPLHGPNLILLLFIPWVLSETPFRAALIGFLMGGFIDLAPPGDGPVGQWALSMTLIGFGLATYAERSRDLVQSPLVEVGIFALGALALLLTWGILGLMVGDDRASAKYFFQFIPSSLLWNVVLAPFVLPVVRKTTFVRRVRR
;
A
#
# COMPACT_ATOMS: atom_id res chain seq x y z
N MET A 1 9.72 1.51 -27.61
CA MET A 1 9.35 1.81 -26.20
C MET A 1 7.85 1.62 -25.91
N ASN A 2 7.11 0.77 -26.63
CA ASN A 2 5.66 0.61 -26.43
C ASN A 2 5.32 -0.69 -25.70
N ASN A 3 5.89 -0.90 -24.51
CA ASN A 3 5.56 -2.07 -23.70
C ASN A 3 4.30 -1.75 -22.85
N PRO A 4 3.19 -2.48 -23.02
CA PRO A 4 1.92 -2.20 -22.34
C PRO A 4 2.02 -2.23 -20.81
N ARG A 5 3.09 -2.81 -20.26
CA ARG A 5 3.34 -2.80 -18.82
C ARG A 5 3.72 -1.41 -18.29
N TYR A 6 4.55 -0.64 -18.99
CA TYR A 6 4.93 0.71 -18.52
C TYR A 6 3.74 1.68 -18.53
N ALA A 7 2.84 1.54 -19.50
CA ALA A 7 1.61 2.33 -19.54
C ALA A 7 0.68 2.01 -18.35
N LYS A 8 0.60 0.74 -17.95
CA LYS A 8 -0.14 0.29 -16.76
C LYS A 8 0.48 0.87 -15.48
N ASP A 9 1.81 0.79 -15.34
CA ASP A 9 2.52 1.30 -14.16
C ASP A 9 2.39 2.83 -14.06
N ALA A 10 2.45 3.55 -15.18
CA ALA A 10 2.20 4.99 -15.23
C ALA A 10 0.74 5.34 -14.86
N ALA A 11 -0.24 4.58 -15.36
CA ALA A 11 -1.65 4.77 -15.00
C ALA A 11 -1.89 4.54 -13.51
N LEU A 12 -1.22 3.56 -12.90
CA LEU A 12 -1.27 3.36 -11.46
C LEU A 12 -0.77 4.58 -10.71
N LEU A 13 0.38 5.14 -11.10
CA LEU A 13 0.93 6.30 -10.40
C LEU A 13 -0.02 7.50 -10.48
N GLY A 14 -0.72 7.67 -11.62
CA GLY A 14 -1.79 8.66 -11.74
C GLY A 14 -2.98 8.37 -10.81
N ILE A 15 -3.44 7.12 -10.75
CA ILE A 15 -4.52 6.69 -9.84
C ILE A 15 -4.08 6.87 -8.37
N ALA A 16 -2.84 6.51 -8.05
CA ALA A 16 -2.24 6.65 -6.73
C ALA A 16 -2.23 8.11 -6.30
N PHE A 17 -1.83 9.02 -7.19
CA PHE A 17 -1.90 10.46 -6.92
C PHE A 17 -3.32 10.90 -6.57
N VAL A 18 -4.32 10.51 -7.37
CA VAL A 18 -5.73 10.82 -7.09
C VAL A 18 -6.18 10.22 -5.75
N VAL A 19 -5.80 8.97 -5.47
CA VAL A 19 -6.12 8.29 -4.20
C VAL A 19 -5.47 8.99 -3.02
N ILE A 20 -4.24 9.48 -3.14
CA ILE A 20 -3.55 10.25 -2.10
C ILE A 20 -4.30 11.57 -1.84
N VAL A 21 -4.75 12.26 -2.90
CA VAL A 21 -5.56 13.48 -2.76
C VAL A 21 -6.89 13.18 -2.07
N ILE A 22 -7.59 12.11 -2.44
CA ILE A 22 -8.85 11.71 -1.78
C ILE A 22 -8.59 11.30 -0.32
N GLN A 23 -7.51 10.58 -0.05
CA GLN A 23 -7.12 10.18 1.30
C GLN A 23 -6.93 11.40 2.19
N SER A 24 -6.12 12.38 1.75
CA SER A 24 -5.81 13.56 2.55
C SER A 24 -6.97 14.56 2.65
N SER A 25 -7.75 14.73 1.59
CA SER A 25 -8.80 15.76 1.53
C SER A 25 -10.18 15.29 2.01
N VAL A 26 -10.51 14.00 1.87
CA VAL A 26 -11.84 13.46 2.20
C VAL A 26 -11.77 12.47 3.35
N ILE A 27 -11.00 11.40 3.20
CA ILE A 27 -11.01 10.28 4.17
C ILE A 27 -10.53 10.72 5.55
N THR A 28 -9.42 11.47 5.59
CA THR A 28 -8.86 11.99 6.85
C THR A 28 -9.76 13.04 7.51
N ARG A 29 -10.72 13.64 6.79
CA ARG A 29 -11.67 14.62 7.36
C ARG A 29 -12.91 13.99 7.97
N ILE A 30 -13.22 12.74 7.63
CA ILE A 30 -14.34 12.00 8.21
C ILE A 30 -13.96 11.52 9.61
N SER A 31 -14.87 11.69 10.58
CA SER A 31 -14.69 11.19 11.95
C SER A 31 -14.96 9.69 12.02
N TRP A 32 -13.96 8.89 11.63
CA TRP A 32 -14.05 7.43 11.70
C TRP A 32 -13.95 6.93 13.15
N PRO A 33 -14.72 5.90 13.52
CA PRO A 33 -14.48 5.17 14.75
C PRO A 33 -13.10 4.53 14.69
N LEU A 34 -12.21 4.81 15.65
CA LEU A 34 -10.90 4.18 15.73
C LEU A 34 -10.04 4.42 14.46
N HIS A 35 -9.90 5.67 14.01
CA HIS A 35 -9.14 6.06 12.80
C HIS A 35 -9.66 5.47 11.47
N GLY A 36 -9.51 6.20 10.37
CA GLY A 36 -10.09 5.80 9.08
C GLY A 36 -9.28 4.74 8.33
N PRO A 37 -9.84 4.23 7.22
CA PRO A 37 -9.09 3.37 6.31
C PRO A 37 -7.94 4.12 5.64
N ASN A 38 -6.94 3.35 5.21
CA ASN A 38 -5.85 3.82 4.37
C ASN A 38 -6.04 3.29 2.95
N LEU A 39 -6.63 4.13 2.09
CA LEU A 39 -6.90 3.80 0.69
C LEU A 39 -5.62 3.52 -0.11
N ILE A 40 -4.49 4.08 0.33
CA ILE A 40 -3.22 3.91 -0.34
C ILE A 40 -2.72 2.48 -0.17
N LEU A 41 -2.88 1.89 1.04
CA LEU A 41 -2.55 0.48 1.28
C LEU A 41 -3.47 -0.46 0.50
N LEU A 42 -4.77 -0.16 0.49
CA LEU A 42 -5.80 -0.90 -0.26
C LEU A 42 -5.54 -0.90 -1.78
N LEU A 43 -4.90 0.14 -2.32
CA LEU A 43 -4.46 0.18 -3.71
C LEU A 43 -3.11 -0.52 -3.92
N PHE A 44 -2.12 -0.19 -3.08
CA PHE A 44 -0.73 -0.55 -3.29
C PHE A 44 -0.48 -2.05 -3.15
N ILE A 45 -0.95 -2.67 -2.07
CA ILE A 45 -0.63 -4.06 -1.76
C ILE A 45 -1.14 -5.05 -2.82
N PRO A 46 -2.44 -5.07 -3.20
CA PRO A 46 -2.90 -5.97 -4.27
C PRO A 46 -2.19 -5.71 -5.61
N TRP A 47 -1.76 -4.48 -5.86
CA TRP A 47 -1.05 -4.16 -7.08
C TRP A 47 0.33 -4.82 -7.13
N VAL A 48 1.13 -4.65 -6.08
CA VAL A 48 2.51 -5.17 -6.05
C VAL A 48 2.58 -6.69 -6.05
N LEU A 49 1.54 -7.38 -5.56
CA LEU A 49 1.43 -8.84 -5.66
C LEU A 49 1.39 -9.35 -7.10
N SER A 50 1.13 -8.48 -8.07
CA SER A 50 1.12 -8.82 -9.50
C SER A 50 2.38 -8.41 -10.28
N GLU A 51 3.26 -7.65 -9.65
CA GLU A 51 4.44 -7.05 -10.26
C GLU A 51 5.69 -7.89 -9.99
N THR A 52 6.78 -7.56 -10.69
CA THR A 52 8.09 -8.13 -10.36
C THR A 52 8.69 -7.39 -9.15
N PRO A 53 9.59 -8.02 -8.36
CA PRO A 53 10.20 -7.40 -7.18
C PRO A 53 10.81 -6.03 -7.46
N PHE A 54 11.58 -5.90 -8.55
CA PHE A 54 12.17 -4.63 -8.96
C PHE A 54 11.11 -3.54 -9.25
N ARG A 55 10.02 -3.90 -9.93
CA ARG A 55 8.94 -2.96 -10.25
C ARG A 55 8.14 -2.57 -9.01
N ALA A 56 7.85 -3.54 -8.15
CA ALA A 56 7.17 -3.29 -6.89
C ALA A 56 7.99 -2.35 -5.99
N ALA A 57 9.32 -2.52 -5.94
CA ALA A 57 10.22 -1.59 -5.26
C ALA A 57 10.13 -0.18 -5.86
N LEU A 58 10.21 -0.04 -7.19
CA LEU A 58 10.13 1.26 -7.86
C LEU A 58 8.77 1.94 -7.65
N ILE A 59 7.66 1.20 -7.77
CA ILE A 59 6.30 1.69 -7.51
C ILE A 59 6.19 2.13 -6.05
N GLY A 60 6.71 1.33 -5.12
CA GLY A 60 6.73 1.66 -3.70
C GLY A 60 7.49 2.95 -3.39
N PHE A 61 8.67 3.12 -3.99
CA PHE A 61 9.47 4.34 -3.87
C PHE A 61 8.71 5.56 -4.38
N LEU A 62 8.13 5.49 -5.58
CA LEU A 62 7.43 6.61 -6.19
C LEU A 62 6.12 6.95 -5.46
N MET A 63 5.29 5.95 -5.14
CA MET A 63 4.07 6.17 -4.39
C MET A 63 4.35 6.69 -2.99
N GLY A 64 5.31 6.09 -2.28
CA GLY A 64 5.69 6.56 -0.95
C GLY A 64 6.29 7.96 -0.99
N GLY A 65 7.08 8.29 -2.02
CA GLY A 65 7.56 9.65 -2.25
C GLY A 65 6.41 10.66 -2.48
N PHE A 66 5.36 10.27 -3.20
CA PHE A 66 4.16 11.12 -3.32
C PHE A 66 3.46 11.33 -1.98
N ILE A 67 3.42 10.33 -1.11
CA ILE A 67 2.83 10.47 0.23
C ILE A 67 3.69 11.40 1.08
N ASP A 68 5.01 11.19 1.08
CA ASP A 68 5.96 11.99 1.86
C ASP A 68 5.94 13.47 1.45
N LEU A 69 5.65 13.75 0.18
CA LEU A 69 5.55 15.11 -0.37
C LEU A 69 4.11 15.67 -0.37
N ALA A 70 3.10 14.86 -0.07
CA ALA A 70 1.71 15.30 -0.09
C ALA A 70 1.37 16.11 1.17
N PRO A 71 0.62 17.21 1.05
CA PRO A 71 0.10 17.94 2.20
C PRO A 71 -0.71 17.01 3.13
N PRO A 72 -0.54 17.12 4.47
CA PRO A 72 0.13 18.22 5.18
C PRO A 72 1.67 18.13 5.21
N GLY A 73 2.28 17.00 4.79
CA GLY A 73 3.73 16.88 4.65
C GLY A 73 4.48 16.89 5.99
N ASP A 74 3.81 16.53 7.08
CA ASP A 74 4.36 16.83 8.40
C ASP A 74 5.46 15.82 8.83
N GLY A 75 5.59 14.66 8.17
CA GLY A 75 6.51 13.57 8.52
C GLY A 75 7.90 13.66 7.82
N PRO A 76 8.90 12.90 8.31
CA PRO A 76 10.19 12.77 7.64
C PRO A 76 10.06 12.34 6.18
N VAL A 77 10.63 13.13 5.27
CA VAL A 77 10.64 12.81 3.84
C VAL A 77 11.44 11.52 3.60
N GLY A 78 10.83 10.57 2.89
CA GLY A 78 11.42 9.27 2.57
C GLY A 78 10.96 8.13 3.47
N GLN A 79 10.22 8.40 4.55
CA GLN A 79 9.75 7.36 5.48
C GLN A 79 8.71 6.44 4.81
N TRP A 80 7.71 6.98 4.10
CA TRP A 80 6.80 6.16 3.32
C TRP A 80 7.50 5.55 2.11
N ALA A 81 8.34 6.31 1.40
CA ALA A 81 9.09 5.81 0.25
C ALA A 81 9.90 4.55 0.59
N LEU A 82 10.69 4.58 1.67
CA LEU A 82 11.51 3.44 2.09
C LEU A 82 10.65 2.24 2.53
N SER A 83 9.62 2.49 3.35
CA SER A 83 8.72 1.44 3.86
C SER A 83 8.01 0.71 2.73
N MET A 84 7.43 1.46 1.80
CA MET A 84 6.72 0.90 0.65
C MET A 84 7.66 0.18 -0.31
N THR A 85 8.89 0.68 -0.49
CA THR A 85 9.91 0.01 -1.32
C THR A 85 10.25 -1.36 -0.76
N LEU A 86 10.58 -1.44 0.54
CA LEU A 86 10.99 -2.69 1.21
C LEU A 86 9.86 -3.72 1.21
N ILE A 87 8.67 -3.31 1.66
CA ILE A 87 7.53 -4.23 1.75
C ILE A 87 6.99 -4.59 0.37
N GLY A 88 6.96 -3.65 -0.57
CA GLY A 88 6.57 -3.92 -1.95
C GLY A 88 7.46 -4.99 -2.59
N PHE A 89 8.78 -4.84 -2.46
CA PHE A 89 9.76 -5.84 -2.93
C PHE A 89 9.52 -7.21 -2.29
N GLY A 90 9.33 -7.25 -0.96
CA GLY A 90 9.10 -8.49 -0.21
C GLY A 90 7.81 -9.20 -0.65
N LEU A 91 6.71 -8.45 -0.76
CA LEU A 91 5.40 -8.98 -1.18
C LEU A 91 5.44 -9.52 -2.61
N ALA A 92 6.05 -8.78 -3.54
CA ALA A 92 6.20 -9.24 -4.93
C ALA A 92 7.09 -10.48 -5.02
N THR A 93 8.17 -10.54 -4.24
CA THR A 93 9.05 -11.73 -4.19
C THR A 93 8.31 -12.95 -3.66
N TYR A 94 7.50 -12.78 -2.62
CA TYR A 94 6.64 -13.83 -2.09
C TYR A 94 5.59 -14.29 -3.12
N ALA A 95 4.93 -13.34 -3.78
CA ALA A 95 3.90 -13.62 -4.77
C ALA A 95 4.46 -14.31 -6.03
N GLU A 96 5.69 -14.00 -6.44
CA GLU A 96 6.35 -14.70 -7.55
C GLU A 96 6.58 -16.19 -7.24
N ARG A 97 6.89 -16.54 -5.99
CA ARG A 97 7.11 -17.92 -5.54
C ARG A 97 5.81 -18.68 -5.23
N SER A 98 4.73 -17.96 -4.90
CA SER A 98 3.50 -18.52 -4.33
C SER A 98 2.25 -18.19 -5.17
N ARG A 99 2.38 -18.18 -6.50
CA ARG A 99 1.35 -17.63 -7.40
C ARG A 99 -0.02 -18.27 -7.26
N ASP A 100 -0.10 -19.58 -7.02
CA ASP A 100 -1.37 -20.30 -6.93
C ASP A 100 -2.11 -19.95 -5.63
N LEU A 101 -1.37 -19.69 -4.54
CA LEU A 101 -1.93 -19.31 -3.24
C LEU A 101 -2.52 -17.89 -3.28
N VAL A 102 -1.83 -16.96 -3.94
CA VAL A 102 -2.24 -15.54 -4.04
C VAL A 102 -3.56 -15.38 -4.81
N GLN A 103 -3.96 -16.36 -5.64
CA GLN A 103 -5.21 -16.31 -6.41
C GLN A 103 -6.45 -16.64 -5.59
N SER A 104 -6.30 -17.29 -4.43
CA SER A 104 -7.42 -17.56 -3.53
C SER A 104 -7.87 -16.27 -2.84
N PRO A 105 -9.13 -15.83 -2.98
CA PRO A 105 -9.60 -14.57 -2.40
C PRO A 105 -9.38 -14.47 -0.89
N LEU A 106 -9.53 -15.58 -0.16
CA LEU A 106 -9.34 -15.62 1.29
C LEU A 106 -7.85 -15.46 1.67
N VAL A 107 -6.97 -16.13 0.91
CA VAL A 107 -5.52 -16.03 1.11
C VAL A 107 -5.01 -14.64 0.74
N GLU A 108 -5.56 -14.03 -0.32
CA GLU A 108 -5.23 -12.67 -0.73
C GLU A 108 -5.54 -11.65 0.37
N VAL A 109 -6.69 -11.76 1.04
CA VAL A 109 -7.03 -10.92 2.21
C VAL A 109 -6.05 -11.15 3.38
N GLY A 110 -5.65 -12.41 3.62
CA GLY A 110 -4.65 -12.73 4.65
C GLY A 110 -3.27 -12.12 4.35
N ILE A 111 -2.80 -12.26 3.11
CA ILE A 111 -1.54 -11.65 2.64
C ILE A 111 -1.63 -10.13 2.73
N PHE A 112 -2.76 -9.55 2.35
CA PHE A 112 -3.01 -8.12 2.47
C PHE A 112 -2.90 -7.65 3.92
N ALA A 113 -3.56 -8.34 4.86
CA ALA A 113 -3.53 -8.00 6.28
C ALA A 113 -2.10 -8.04 6.84
N LEU A 114 -1.36 -9.11 6.55
CA LEU A 114 0.04 -9.27 6.98
C LEU A 114 0.95 -8.22 6.33
N GLY A 115 0.78 -7.95 5.04
CA GLY A 115 1.53 -6.94 4.30
C GLY A 115 1.27 -5.53 4.82
N ALA A 116 0.02 -5.19 5.10
CA ALA A 116 -0.38 -3.90 5.67
C ALA A 116 0.20 -3.73 7.07
N LEU A 117 0.12 -4.76 7.92
CA LEU A 117 0.72 -4.75 9.25
C LEU A 117 2.25 -4.57 9.16
N ALA A 118 2.93 -5.34 8.32
CA ALA A 118 4.38 -5.24 8.13
C ALA A 118 4.79 -3.84 7.66
N LEU A 119 4.05 -3.25 6.72
CA LEU A 119 4.30 -1.90 6.22
C LEU A 119 4.11 -0.83 7.29
N LEU A 120 3.01 -0.87 8.03
CA LEU A 120 2.76 0.08 9.11
C LEU A 120 3.79 -0.05 10.24
N LEU A 121 4.26 -1.27 10.55
CA LEU A 121 5.34 -1.49 11.51
C LEU A 121 6.67 -0.96 11.00
N THR A 122 7.06 -1.26 9.75
CA THR A 122 8.28 -0.72 9.14
C THR A 122 8.27 0.80 9.15
N TRP A 123 7.16 1.40 8.72
CA TRP A 123 6.98 2.85 8.74
C TRP A 123 7.12 3.40 10.16
N GLY A 124 6.45 2.80 11.15
CA GLY A 124 6.51 3.26 12.53
C GLY A 124 7.91 3.14 13.13
N ILE A 125 8.60 2.02 12.89
CA ILE A 125 9.98 1.79 13.36
C ILE A 125 10.93 2.83 12.76
N LEU A 126 10.83 3.10 11.45
CA LEU A 126 11.62 4.15 10.81
C LEU A 126 11.34 5.53 11.41
N GLY A 127 10.08 5.83 11.74
CA GLY A 127 9.71 7.07 12.44
C GLY A 127 10.39 7.19 13.80
N LEU A 128 10.38 6.11 14.60
CA LEU A 128 11.10 6.06 15.88
C LEU A 128 12.60 6.26 15.73
N MET A 129 13.22 5.66 14.70
CA MET A 129 14.67 5.78 14.46
C MET A 129 15.10 7.21 14.11
N VAL A 130 14.20 7.99 13.50
CA VAL A 130 14.45 9.40 13.11
C VAL A 130 13.99 10.38 14.19
N GLY A 131 13.38 9.90 15.28
CA GLY A 131 12.89 10.74 16.37
C GLY A 131 11.61 11.51 16.02
N ASP A 132 10.75 10.96 15.15
CA ASP A 132 9.44 11.56 14.87
C ASP A 132 8.51 11.36 16.08
N ASP A 133 8.13 12.46 16.74
CA ASP A 133 7.21 12.47 17.89
C ASP A 133 5.82 11.89 17.55
N ARG A 134 5.44 11.83 16.27
CA ARG A 134 4.19 11.17 15.84
C ARG A 134 4.26 9.66 15.97
N ALA A 135 5.45 9.08 15.91
CA ALA A 135 5.68 7.66 16.15
C ALA A 135 5.66 7.31 17.66
N SER A 136 4.97 8.10 18.49
CA SER A 136 4.78 7.82 19.93
C SER A 136 4.19 6.43 20.19
N ALA A 137 4.42 5.88 21.39
CA ALA A 137 3.84 4.60 21.81
C ALA A 137 2.32 4.55 21.62
N LYS A 138 1.63 5.68 21.82
CA LYS A 138 0.18 5.80 21.58
C LYS A 138 -0.19 5.51 20.12
N TYR A 139 0.64 5.94 19.16
CA TYR A 139 0.44 5.66 17.75
C TYR A 139 0.53 4.15 17.45
N PHE A 140 1.55 3.47 17.98
CA PHE A 140 1.69 2.02 17.78
C PHE A 140 0.52 1.22 18.34
N PHE A 141 0.04 1.57 19.55
CA PHE A 141 -1.01 0.82 20.22
C PHE A 141 -2.43 1.19 19.78
N GLN A 142 -2.67 2.40 19.29
CA GLN A 142 -4.01 2.85 18.90
C GLN A 142 -4.20 2.95 17.38
N PHE A 143 -3.23 3.51 16.63
CA PHE A 143 -3.41 3.76 15.20
C PHE A 143 -3.23 2.49 14.35
N ILE A 144 -2.18 1.71 14.58
CA ILE A 144 -1.88 0.55 13.72
C ILE A 144 -3.00 -0.49 13.76
N PRO A 145 -3.46 -0.98 14.92
CA PRO A 145 -4.51 -2.01 14.96
C PRO A 145 -5.82 -1.52 14.36
N SER A 146 -6.11 -0.24 14.53
CA SER A 146 -7.38 0.35 14.14
C SER A 146 -7.45 0.68 12.65
N SER A 147 -6.37 1.22 12.07
CA SER A 147 -6.23 1.34 10.62
C SER A 147 -6.25 -0.03 9.94
N LEU A 148 -5.56 -1.02 10.54
CA LEU A 148 -5.55 -2.38 10.02
C LEU A 148 -6.97 -2.99 10.02
N LEU A 149 -7.75 -2.77 11.08
CA LEU A 149 -9.13 -3.23 11.17
C LEU A 149 -9.97 -2.71 9.99
N TRP A 150 -9.95 -1.40 9.73
CA TRP A 150 -10.69 -0.84 8.59
C TRP A 150 -10.20 -1.34 7.25
N ASN A 151 -8.88 -1.46 7.07
CA ASN A 151 -8.30 -1.98 5.84
C ASN A 151 -8.72 -3.43 5.60
N VAL A 152 -8.73 -4.28 6.62
CA VAL A 152 -9.14 -5.69 6.50
C VAL A 152 -10.65 -5.81 6.22
N VAL A 153 -11.48 -4.98 6.86
CA VAL A 153 -12.92 -4.92 6.59
C VAL A 153 -13.21 -4.52 5.15
N LEU A 154 -12.45 -3.56 4.60
CA LEU A 154 -12.64 -3.09 3.23
C LEU A 154 -11.97 -3.96 2.16
N ALA A 155 -10.93 -4.72 2.53
CA ALA A 155 -10.18 -5.59 1.64
C ALA A 155 -11.06 -6.49 0.73
N PRO A 156 -12.04 -7.26 1.23
CA PRO A 156 -12.84 -8.15 0.37
C PRO A 156 -13.63 -7.40 -0.72
N PHE A 157 -13.89 -6.10 -0.55
CA PHE A 157 -14.59 -5.27 -1.52
C PHE A 157 -13.62 -4.60 -2.51
N VAL A 158 -12.47 -4.13 -2.02
CA VAL A 158 -11.52 -3.33 -2.83
C VAL A 158 -10.54 -4.21 -3.59
N LEU A 159 -10.00 -5.27 -2.98
CA LEU A 159 -8.99 -6.13 -3.61
C LEU A 159 -9.47 -6.73 -4.94
N PRO A 160 -10.71 -7.24 -5.09
CA PRO A 160 -11.18 -7.77 -6.37
C PRO A 160 -11.22 -6.72 -7.50
N VAL A 161 -11.49 -5.46 -7.17
CA VAL A 161 -11.52 -4.35 -8.14
C VAL A 161 -10.11 -4.09 -8.67
N VAL A 162 -9.14 -3.97 -7.77
CA VAL A 162 -7.72 -3.77 -8.13
C VAL A 162 -7.18 -5.00 -8.85
N ARG A 163 -7.59 -6.21 -8.47
CA ARG A 163 -7.19 -7.45 -9.15
C ARG A 163 -7.67 -7.48 -10.60
N LYS A 164 -8.91 -7.07 -10.88
CA LYS A 164 -9.43 -7.03 -12.26
C LYS A 164 -8.63 -6.10 -13.16
N THR A 165 -8.24 -4.91 -12.69
CA THR A 165 -7.41 -4.00 -13.49
C THR A 165 -6.01 -4.56 -13.78
N THR A 166 -5.56 -5.48 -12.93
CA THR A 166 -4.18 -5.93 -12.86
C THR A 166 -3.95 -7.29 -13.54
N PHE A 167 -4.89 -8.23 -13.39
CA PHE A 167 -4.80 -9.63 -13.86
C PHE A 167 -5.43 -9.89 -15.23
N VAL A 168 -6.31 -9.03 -15.75
CA VAL A 168 -7.06 -9.22 -17.01
C VAL A 168 -6.18 -9.47 -18.26
N ARG A 169 -4.84 -9.38 -18.16
CA ARG A 169 -3.92 -9.63 -19.28
C ARG A 169 -2.95 -10.81 -19.14
N ARG A 170 -2.99 -11.63 -18.07
CA ARG A 170 -2.10 -12.82 -17.95
C ARG A 170 -2.67 -14.11 -18.55
N VAL A 171 -3.99 -14.23 -18.72
CA VAL A 171 -4.65 -15.44 -19.26
C VAL A 171 -4.54 -15.55 -20.80
N ARG A 172 -4.11 -14.48 -21.49
CA ARG A 172 -3.88 -14.49 -22.95
C ARG A 172 -2.45 -14.85 -23.35
N ARG A 173 -1.69 -15.55 -22.50
CA ARG A 173 -0.38 -16.10 -22.85
C ARG A 173 -0.39 -17.60 -22.66
#